data_AF-A0A349KPJ6-F1
#
_entry.id   AF-A0A349KPJ6-F1
#
_cell.length_a   1.000
_cell.length_b   1.000
_cell.length_c   1.000
_cell.angle_alpha   90.00
_cell.angle_beta   90.00
_cell.angle_gamma   90.00
#
_symmetry.space_group_name_H-M   'P 1'
#
loop_
_entity.id
_entity.type
_entity.pdbx_description
1 polymer ?
#
loop_
_entity_poly.entity_id
_entity_poly.type
_entity_poly.pdbx_seq_one_letter_code
_entity_poly.pdbx_strand_id
1 'polypeptide(L)'
;SAQELLVPECMILVAPAVGMFGQQHPPTAPALVILAENDQFVSADSTKGWFGDPNTRVEQISDTDHFFFGHHEQITKIVREFLITTFIE
;
A
#
# COMPACT_ATOMS: atom_id res chain seq x y z
N SER A 1 23.03 -13.19 15.51
CA SER A 1 22.24 -13.23 16.77
C SER A 1 20.78 -13.45 16.39
N ALA A 2 19.86 -13.76 17.31
CA ALA A 2 18.42 -13.90 16.99
C ALA A 2 17.74 -12.62 16.43
N GLN A 3 18.52 -11.56 16.19
CA GLN A 3 18.22 -10.36 15.41
C GLN A 3 18.72 -10.47 13.96
N GLU A 4 18.76 -11.67 13.39
CA GLU A 4 18.78 -11.79 11.92
C GLU A 4 17.47 -11.21 11.40
N LEU A 5 17.57 -9.93 11.04
CA LEU A 5 16.64 -9.05 10.33
C LEU A 5 15.26 -9.65 10.00
N LEU A 6 14.26 -9.29 10.82
CA LEU A 6 12.84 -9.38 10.46
C LEU A 6 12.47 -8.27 9.45
N VAL A 7 13.22 -8.16 8.36
CA VAL A 7 12.86 -7.25 7.27
C VAL A 7 11.86 -7.98 6.39
N PRO A 8 10.66 -7.42 6.17
CA PRO A 8 9.67 -8.06 5.31
C PRO A 8 10.17 -8.11 3.87
N GLU A 9 9.88 -9.20 3.16
CA GLU A 9 10.21 -9.34 1.73
C GLU A 9 9.40 -8.37 0.86
N CYS A 10 8.18 -8.03 1.29
CA CYS A 10 7.36 -6.97 0.72
C CYS A 10 6.37 -6.43 1.76
N MET A 11 5.76 -5.27 1.47
CA MET A 11 4.72 -4.67 2.29
C MET A 11 3.44 -4.46 1.47
N ILE A 12 2.28 -4.80 2.04
CA ILE A 12 0.97 -4.47 1.48
C ILE A 12 0.25 -3.58 2.49
N LEU A 13 -0.09 -2.37 2.06
CA LEU A 13 -0.66 -1.32 2.88
C LEU A 13 -2.01 -0.93 2.31
N VAL A 14 -3.07 -0.99 3.12
CA VAL A 14 -4.44 -0.62 2.73
C VAL A 14 -4.84 0.60 3.56
N ALA A 15 -5.22 1.68 2.88
CA ALA A 15 -5.49 3.00 3.49
C ALA A 15 -4.46 3.40 4.58
N PRO A 16 -3.15 3.44 4.27
CA PRO A 16 -2.16 3.84 5.25
C PRO A 16 -2.33 5.31 5.65
N ALA A 17 -2.42 5.55 6.96
CA ALA A 17 -2.51 6.89 7.54
C ALA A 17 -1.16 7.64 7.51
N VAL A 18 -0.70 7.98 6.32
CA VAL A 18 0.55 8.70 6.09
C VAL A 18 0.53 10.07 6.76
N GLY A 19 1.61 10.42 7.45
CA GLY A 19 1.77 11.73 8.10
C GLY A 19 1.09 11.88 9.46
N MET A 20 0.22 10.95 9.86
CA MET A 20 -0.43 10.99 11.19
C MET A 20 0.49 10.58 12.35
N PHE A 21 1.53 9.79 12.08
CA PHE A 21 2.37 9.17 13.13
C PHE A 21 3.85 9.62 13.10
N GLY A 22 4.15 10.79 12.53
CA GLY A 22 5.51 11.35 12.49
C GLY A 22 6.38 10.84 11.33
N GLN A 23 7.61 11.39 11.22
CA GLN A 23 8.56 11.11 10.13
C GLN A 23 8.89 9.62 10.05
N GLN A 24 8.18 8.91 9.18
CA GLN A 24 8.56 7.59 8.72
C GLN A 24 9.09 7.76 7.30
N HIS A 25 10.17 7.06 6.98
CA HIS A 25 10.64 6.97 5.60
C HIS A 25 9.70 6.03 4.84
N PRO A 26 9.53 6.22 3.52
CA PRO A 26 8.89 5.23 2.68
C PRO A 26 9.51 3.84 2.86
N PRO A 27 8.74 2.75 2.70
CA PRO A 27 9.27 1.39 2.76
C PRO A 27 10.46 1.20 1.83
N THR A 28 11.51 0.53 2.31
CA THR A 28 12.65 0.14 1.47
C THR A 28 12.42 -1.19 0.75
N ALA A 29 11.51 -2.02 1.26
CA ALA A 29 11.05 -3.24 0.60
C ALA A 29 10.02 -2.90 -0.49
N PRO A 30 9.87 -3.75 -1.54
CA PRO A 30 8.78 -3.61 -2.50
C PRO A 30 7.44 -3.43 -1.79
N ALA A 31 6.71 -2.40 -2.16
CA ALA A 31 5.47 -2.04 -1.49
C ALA A 31 4.30 -1.91 -2.45
N LEU A 32 3.14 -2.36 -1.99
CA LEU A 32 1.84 -2.09 -2.60
C LEU A 32 1.04 -1.21 -1.65
N VAL A 33 0.51 -0.11 -2.16
CA VAL A 33 -0.40 0.78 -1.44
C VAL A 33 -1.75 0.79 -2.15
N ILE A 34 -2.80 0.42 -1.44
CA ILE A 34 -4.18 0.43 -1.95
C ILE A 34 -4.94 1.57 -1.25
N LEU A 35 -5.47 2.48 -2.06
CA LEU A 35 -6.19 3.67 -1.63
C LEU A 35 -7.65 3.59 -2.08
N ALA A 36 -8.54 4.20 -1.30
CA ALA A 36 -9.92 4.42 -1.64
C ALA A 36 -10.09 5.86 -2.15
N GLU A 37 -10.85 6.07 -3.24
CA GLU A 37 -11.06 7.40 -3.81
C GLU A 37 -11.82 8.35 -2.89
N ASN A 38 -12.83 7.85 -2.19
CA ASN A 38 -13.70 8.61 -1.30
C ASN A 38 -13.34 8.41 0.18
N ASP A 39 -12.07 8.10 0.47
CA ASP A 39 -11.58 7.92 1.84
C ASP A 39 -11.62 9.25 2.60
N GLN A 40 -12.40 9.29 3.69
CA GLN A 40 -12.60 10.48 4.52
C GLN A 40 -11.51 10.68 5.57
N PHE A 41 -10.60 9.72 5.74
CA PHE A 41 -9.55 9.71 6.75
C PHE A 41 -8.15 9.79 6.13
N VAL A 42 -7.98 9.22 4.94
CA VAL A 42 -6.69 9.15 4.23
C VAL A 42 -6.81 9.83 2.87
N SER A 43 -6.09 10.94 2.68
CA SER A 43 -6.02 11.63 1.39
C SER A 43 -5.24 10.79 0.36
N ALA A 44 -5.89 10.42 -0.73
CA ALA A 44 -5.25 9.67 -1.81
C ALA A 44 -4.09 10.45 -2.45
N ASP A 45 -4.28 11.74 -2.72
CA ASP A 45 -3.26 12.60 -3.35
C ASP A 45 -2.04 12.77 -2.45
N SER A 46 -2.25 13.04 -1.16
CA SER A 46 -1.17 13.19 -0.19
C SER A 46 -0.40 11.89 0.00
N THR A 47 -1.11 10.76 0.00
CA THR A 47 -0.50 9.43 0.15
C THR A 47 0.32 9.04 -1.08
N LYS A 48 -0.20 9.28 -2.29
CA LYS A 48 0.57 9.09 -3.54
C LYS A 48 1.85 9.91 -3.56
N GLY A 49 1.77 11.18 -3.16
CA GLY A 49 2.94 12.06 -3.11
C GLY A 49 4.01 11.58 -2.12
N TRP A 50 3.61 10.91 -1.04
CA TRP A 50 4.54 10.38 -0.04
C TRP A 50 5.21 9.08 -0.49
N PHE A 51 4.47 8.19 -1.16
CA PHE A 51 4.98 6.91 -1.70
C PHE A 51 5.63 7.05 -3.09
N GLY A 52 6.08 8.25 -3.48
CA GLY A 52 6.62 8.53 -4.83
C GLY A 52 7.94 7.83 -5.20
N ASP A 53 8.41 6.88 -4.40
CA ASP A 53 9.57 6.04 -4.69
C ASP A 53 9.23 4.99 -5.76
N PRO A 54 10.10 4.72 -6.75
CA PRO A 54 9.86 3.68 -7.77
C PRO A 54 9.63 2.27 -7.19
N ASN A 55 10.04 1.99 -5.96
CA ASN A 55 9.82 0.68 -5.33
C ASN A 55 8.41 0.49 -4.73
N THR A 56 7.52 1.49 -4.87
CA THR A 56 6.12 1.40 -4.43
C THR A 56 5.14 1.45 -5.59
N ARG A 57 4.29 0.42 -5.71
CA ARG A 57 3.10 0.44 -6.56
C ARG A 57 1.94 1.06 -5.77
N VAL A 58 1.33 2.11 -6.31
CA VAL A 58 0.14 2.74 -5.71
C VAL A 58 -1.08 2.48 -6.60
N GLU A 59 -2.09 1.84 -6.03
CA GLU A 59 -3.38 1.55 -6.65
C GLU A 59 -4.48 2.34 -5.93
N GLN A 60 -5.41 2.89 -6.70
CA GLN A 60 -6.58 3.58 -6.16
C GLN A 60 -7.86 2.95 -6.71
N ILE A 61 -8.77 2.61 -5.82
CA ILE A 61 -10.08 2.05 -6.16
C ILE A 61 -11.11 3.18 -6.21
N SER A 62 -11.77 3.31 -7.36
CA SER A 62 -12.82 4.31 -7.59
C SER A 62 -14.10 4.03 -6.82
N ASP A 63 -14.87 5.08 -6.51
CA ASP A 63 -16.16 5.02 -5.82
C ASP A 63 -16.15 4.18 -4.52
N THR A 64 -15.02 4.22 -3.81
CA THR A 64 -14.76 3.37 -2.64
C THR A 64 -14.46 4.24 -1.43
N ASP A 65 -15.01 3.87 -0.26
CA ASP A 65 -14.72 4.51 1.02
C ASP A 65 -13.56 3.82 1.77
N HIS A 66 -13.19 4.35 2.93
CA HIS A 66 -12.10 3.83 3.77
C HIS A 66 -12.23 2.34 4.14
N PHE A 67 -13.46 1.79 4.13
CA PHE A 67 -13.72 0.41 4.55
C PHE A 67 -13.68 -0.59 3.41
N PHE A 68 -13.62 -0.12 2.15
CA PHE A 68 -13.55 -0.98 0.96
C PHE A 68 -14.69 -2.01 0.87
N PHE A 69 -15.87 -1.68 1.40
CA PHE A 69 -17.01 -2.60 1.41
C PHE A 69 -17.38 -3.04 -0.01
N GLY A 70 -17.47 -4.35 -0.25
CA GLY A 70 -17.78 -4.91 -1.57
C GLY A 70 -16.58 -5.04 -2.54
N HIS A 71 -15.39 -4.53 -2.19
CA HIS A 71 -14.21 -4.55 -3.09
C HIS A 71 -13.22 -5.70 -2.80
N HIS A 72 -13.60 -6.72 -2.03
CA HIS A 72 -12.67 -7.79 -1.62
C HIS A 72 -12.06 -8.54 -2.82
N GLU A 73 -12.82 -8.78 -3.89
CA GLU A 73 -12.33 -9.46 -5.10
C GLU A 73 -11.31 -8.60 -5.83
N GLN A 74 -11.59 -7.30 -5.93
CA GLN A 74 -10.70 -6.34 -6.57
C GLN A 74 -9.37 -6.20 -5.79
N ILE A 75 -9.43 -6.09 -4.47
CA ILE A 75 -8.24 -6.08 -3.61
C ILE A 75 -7.45 -7.37 -3.76
N THR A 76 -8.12 -8.53 -3.76
CA THR A 76 -7.47 -9.83 -3.94
C THR A 76 -6.76 -9.93 -5.28
N LYS A 77 -7.38 -9.43 -6.35
CA LYS A 77 -6.78 -9.38 -7.69
C LYS A 77 -5.53 -8.51 -7.70
N ILE A 78 -5.62 -7.29 -7.17
CA ILE A 78 -4.49 -6.34 -7.09
C ILE A 78 -3.32 -6.96 -6.30
N VAL A 79 -3.60 -7.54 -5.13
CA VAL A 79 -2.59 -8.18 -4.28
C VAL A 79 -1.94 -9.36 -5.00
N ARG A 80 -2.72 -10.20 -5.67
CA ARG A 80 -2.19 -11.34 -6.42
C ARG A 80 -1.27 -10.89 -7.55
N GLU A 81 -1.70 -9.89 -8.33
CA GLU A 81 -0.89 -9.34 -9.41
C GLU A 81 0.43 -8.79 -8.89
N PHE A 82 0.41 -8.01 -7.81
CA PHE A 82 1.62 -7.50 -7.16
C PHE A 82 2.58 -8.63 -6.77
N LEU A 83 2.09 -9.64 -6.03
CA LEU A 83 2.94 -10.75 -5.59
C LEU A 83 3.55 -11.54 -6.74
N ILE A 84 2.82 -11.74 -7.85
CA ILE A 84 3.35 -12.38 -9.05
C ILE A 84 4.49 -11.54 -9.64
N THR A 85 4.26 -10.24 -9.86
CA THR A 85 5.26 -9.34 -10.45
C THR A 85 6.48 -9.11 -9.56
N THR A 86 6.35 -9.27 -8.24
CA THR A 86 7.45 -9.06 -7.29
C THR A 86 8.35 -10.28 -7.13
N PHE A 87 7.83 -11.51 -7.29
CA PHE A 87 8.57 -12.73 -6.90
C PHE A 87 8.67 -13.81 -7.97
N ILE A 88 7.83 -13.78 -9.02
CA ILE A 88 7.74 -14.88 -10.01
C ILE A 88 8.30 -14.47 -11.37
N GLU A 89 8.24 -13.17 -11.69
CA GLU A 89 8.91 -12.57 -12.87
C GLU A 89 10.33 -12.10 -12.52
#